data_AF-A0A955C9K5-F1
#
_entry.id   AF-A0A955C9K5-F1
#
_cell.length_a   1.000
_cell.length_b   1.000
_cell.length_c   1.000
_cell.angle_alpha   90.00
_cell.angle_beta   90.00
_cell.angle_gamma   90.00
#
_symmetry.space_group_name_H-M   'P 1'
#
loop_
_entity.id
_entity.type
_entity.pdbx_description
1 polymer ?
#
loop_
_entity_poly.entity_id
_entity_poly.type
_entity_poly.pdbx_seq_one_letter_code
_entity_poly.pdbx_strand_id
1 'polypeptide(L)'
;MNTVSDESKSMPEGSILVPTIVGLIVASVLGYTLLSYALSLIAMLGLFFFMLFGLIIGAAMYRSADKSQLVSRSKAMTATVLVSLVCWSIAVAKEAADYPEDFVRAAIENKQVHKPRGKVDEIRAELHTFITEYMKTEYPPGGMIGYFKMVATGGAVELKISSQLNPVTIKPRVSPWVWWIRVLASVVLLNVSIWSQVSLLTKPPKARFAGRVEDVDDEEESDTENGA
;
A
#
# COMPACT_ATOMS: atom_id res chain seq x y z
N MET A 1 -29.83 61.05 48.82
CA MET A 1 -30.57 60.95 47.55
C MET A 1 -29.54 60.54 46.50
N ASN A 2 -29.29 59.23 46.40
CA ASN A 2 -28.21 58.68 45.58
C ASN A 2 -28.83 58.00 44.37
N THR A 3 -28.67 58.62 43.21
CA THR A 3 -29.04 58.09 41.91
C THR A 3 -28.03 57.01 41.53
N VAL A 4 -28.44 55.74 41.66
CA VAL A 4 -27.72 54.58 41.12
C VAL A 4 -27.98 54.57 39.62
N SER A 5 -26.99 54.99 38.84
CA SER A 5 -27.00 54.93 37.39
C SER A 5 -26.73 53.49 36.95
N ASP A 6 -27.77 52.82 36.46
CA ASP A 6 -27.68 51.48 35.88
C ASP A 6 -26.97 51.56 34.53
N GLU A 7 -25.65 51.33 34.54
CA GLU A 7 -24.82 51.26 33.35
C GLU A 7 -24.97 49.86 32.73
N SER A 8 -26.10 49.63 32.03
CA SER A 8 -26.33 48.42 31.25
C SER A 8 -25.40 48.42 30.04
N LYS A 9 -24.17 47.96 30.28
CA LYS A 9 -23.13 47.77 29.27
C LYS A 9 -23.62 46.72 28.27
N SER A 10 -24.21 47.17 27.16
CA SER A 10 -24.63 46.31 26.05
C SER A 10 -23.39 45.57 25.56
N MET A 11 -23.31 44.27 25.85
CA MET A 11 -22.25 43.45 25.28
C MET A 11 -22.44 43.45 23.76
N PRO A 12 -21.39 43.78 22.98
CA PRO A 12 -21.48 43.74 21.53
C PRO A 12 -21.89 42.33 21.12
N GLU A 13 -22.89 42.21 20.25
CA GLU A 13 -23.29 40.95 19.63
C GLU A 13 -22.07 40.39 18.88
N GLY A 14 -21.27 39.61 19.61
CA GLY A 14 -20.07 38.98 19.10
C GLY A 14 -20.50 37.99 18.03
N SER A 15 -20.20 38.32 16.77
CA SER A 15 -20.53 37.50 15.61
C SER A 15 -19.98 36.08 15.78
N ILE A 16 -20.87 35.13 16.09
CA ILE A 16 -20.60 33.69 16.26
C ILE A 16 -20.00 33.10 14.97
N LEU A 17 -20.24 33.74 13.83
CA LEU A 17 -19.74 33.35 12.52
C LEU A 17 -18.21 33.19 12.47
N VAL A 18 -17.47 34.11 13.09
CA VAL A 18 -16.00 34.10 13.04
C VAL A 18 -15.41 32.87 13.75
N PRO A 19 -15.72 32.57 15.03
CA PRO A 19 -15.18 31.39 15.69
C PRO A 19 -15.65 30.08 15.01
N THR A 20 -16.86 30.04 14.43
CA THR A 20 -17.33 28.86 13.69
C THR A 20 -16.53 28.63 12.41
N ILE A 21 -16.22 29.68 11.64
CA ILE A 21 -15.39 29.57 10.43
C ILE A 21 -13.96 29.13 10.78
N VAL A 22 -13.37 29.73 11.81
CA VAL A 22 -12.02 29.35 12.27
C VAL A 22 -12.01 27.89 12.74
N GLY A 23 -13.00 27.47 13.53
CA GLY A 23 -13.16 26.09 13.96
C GLY A 23 -13.29 25.11 12.79
N LEU A 24 -14.05 25.48 11.75
CA LEU A 24 -14.25 24.66 10.56
C LEU A 24 -12.94 24.47 9.78
N ILE A 25 -12.14 25.53 9.61
CA ILE A 25 -10.85 25.46 8.90
C ILE A 25 -9.89 24.54 9.67
N VAL A 26 -9.76 24.75 10.98
CA VAL A 26 -8.88 23.94 11.84
C VAL A 26 -9.30 22.48 11.84
N ALA A 27 -10.60 22.19 12.01
CA ALA A 27 -11.13 20.83 11.96
C ALA A 27 -10.90 20.16 10.60
N SER A 28 -11.02 20.90 9.51
CA SER A 28 -10.81 20.39 8.15
C SER A 28 -9.34 20.02 7.89
N VAL A 29 -8.40 20.87 8.33
CA VAL A 29 -6.96 20.60 8.21
C VAL A 29 -6.58 19.37 9.04
N LEU A 30 -6.99 19.32 10.31
CA LEU A 30 -6.75 18.18 11.20
C LEU A 30 -7.35 16.89 10.66
N GLY A 31 -8.60 16.93 10.19
CA GLY A 31 -9.27 15.78 9.59
C GLY A 31 -8.53 15.25 8.36
N TYR A 32 -8.05 16.14 7.50
CA TYR A 32 -7.26 15.75 6.32
C TYR A 32 -5.94 15.10 6.69
N THR A 33 -5.21 15.65 7.66
CA THR A 33 -3.92 15.09 8.13
C THR A 33 -4.11 13.72 8.78
N LEU A 34 -5.10 13.57 9.65
CA LEU A 34 -5.40 12.30 10.33
C LEU A 34 -5.87 11.23 9.35
N LEU A 35 -6.71 11.59 8.38
CA LEU A 35 -7.15 10.66 7.34
C LEU A 35 -5.99 10.19 6.46
N SER A 36 -5.08 11.10 6.11
CA SER A 36 -3.86 10.77 5.38
C SER A 36 -2.95 9.83 6.18
N TYR A 37 -2.82 10.04 7.49
CA TYR A 37 -2.06 9.18 8.38
C TYR A 37 -2.68 7.78 8.52
N ALA A 38 -4.00 7.70 8.68
CA ALA A 38 -4.71 6.42 8.76
C ALA A 38 -4.59 5.59 7.47
N LEU A 39 -4.71 6.24 6.31
CA LEU A 39 -4.47 5.59 5.01
C LEU A 39 -3.02 5.14 4.84
N SER A 40 -2.07 5.94 5.31
CA SER A 40 -0.65 5.56 5.35
C SER A 40 -0.42 4.35 6.25
N LEU A 41 -1.13 4.23 7.37
CA LEU A 41 -0.99 3.12 8.32
C LEU A 41 -1.38 1.77 7.71
N ILE A 42 -2.49 1.71 6.96
CA ILE A 42 -2.90 0.51 6.22
C ILE A 42 -1.89 0.16 5.13
N ALA A 43 -1.38 1.16 4.41
CA ALA A 43 -0.35 0.97 3.40
C ALA A 43 0.97 0.44 4.02
N MET A 44 1.42 1.02 5.14
CA MET A 44 2.61 0.62 5.88
C MET A 44 2.46 -0.79 6.46
N LEU A 45 1.28 -1.17 6.91
CA LEU A 45 1.00 -2.52 7.37
C LEU A 45 1.14 -3.54 6.24
N GLY A 46 0.60 -3.24 5.06
CA GLY A 46 0.79 -4.07 3.86
C GLY A 46 2.27 -4.17 3.47
N LEU A 47 3.00 -3.05 3.50
CA LEU A 47 4.44 -3.00 3.22
C LEU A 47 5.26 -3.82 4.23
N PHE A 48 4.89 -3.76 5.51
CA PHE A 48 5.53 -4.51 6.58
C PHE A 48 5.39 -6.02 6.34
N PHE A 49 4.18 -6.51 6.09
CA PHE A 49 3.98 -7.93 5.77
C PHE A 49 4.72 -8.33 4.51
N PHE A 50 4.74 -7.46 3.50
CA PHE A 50 5.46 -7.70 2.26
C PHE A 50 6.99 -7.82 2.49
N MET A 51 7.59 -6.96 3.31
CA MET A 51 8.99 -7.10 3.72
C MET A 51 9.22 -8.39 4.52
N LEU A 52 8.31 -8.73 5.45
CA LEU A 52 8.40 -9.96 6.23
C LEU A 52 8.39 -11.20 5.33
N PHE A 53 7.52 -11.25 4.32
CA PHE A 53 7.54 -12.30 3.30
C PHE A 53 8.85 -12.32 2.51
N GLY A 54 9.37 -11.15 2.10
CA GLY A 54 10.67 -11.05 1.43
C GLY A 54 11.82 -11.59 2.28
N LEU A 55 11.81 -11.33 3.60
CA LEU A 55 12.78 -11.87 4.54
C LEU A 55 12.66 -13.39 4.68
N ILE A 56 11.45 -13.94 4.80
CA ILE A 56 11.23 -15.39 4.88
C ILE A 56 11.75 -16.09 3.61
N ILE A 57 11.44 -15.54 2.43
CA ILE A 57 11.93 -16.08 1.16
C ILE A 57 13.46 -16.01 1.09
N GLY A 58 14.04 -14.86 1.44
CA GLY A 58 15.49 -14.68 1.49
C GLY A 58 16.18 -15.67 2.44
N ALA A 59 15.61 -15.89 3.63
CA ALA A 59 16.10 -16.86 4.61
C ALA A 59 15.98 -18.31 4.11
N ALA A 60 14.88 -18.66 3.43
CA ALA A 60 14.70 -19.97 2.82
C ALA A 60 15.71 -20.22 1.68
N MET A 61 15.95 -19.22 0.84
CA MET A 61 17.01 -19.25 -0.19
C MET A 61 18.38 -19.42 0.44
N TYR A 62 18.70 -18.61 1.48
CA TYR A 62 19.95 -18.71 2.22
C TYR A 62 20.16 -20.13 2.76
N ARG A 63 19.16 -20.67 3.48
CA ARG A 63 19.24 -22.01 4.09
C ARG A 63 19.38 -23.13 3.06
N SER A 64 18.74 -22.98 1.90
CA SER A 64 18.85 -23.96 0.81
C SER A 64 20.22 -23.89 0.11
N ALA A 65 20.79 -22.69 0.01
CA ALA A 65 22.07 -22.44 -0.63
C ALA A 65 23.28 -22.58 0.30
N ASP A 66 23.10 -22.67 1.62
CA ASP A 66 24.20 -22.79 2.59
C ASP A 66 25.06 -24.05 2.36
N LYS A 67 24.47 -25.10 1.78
CA LYS A 67 25.20 -26.31 1.38
C LYS A 67 26.01 -26.14 0.09
N SER A 68 25.72 -25.11 -0.70
CA SER A 68 26.42 -24.80 -1.95
C SER A 68 27.57 -23.84 -1.66
N GLN A 69 28.77 -24.16 -2.18
CA GLN A 69 29.95 -23.30 -2.05
C GLN A 69 29.71 -21.87 -2.55
N LEU A 70 30.64 -20.96 -2.21
CA LEU A 70 30.67 -19.53 -2.56
C LEU A 70 29.99 -19.21 -3.90
N VAL A 71 28.77 -18.66 -3.83
CA VAL A 71 28.03 -18.20 -5.00
C VAL A 71 28.59 -16.85 -5.42
N SER A 72 28.92 -16.70 -6.70
CA SER A 72 29.38 -15.42 -7.21
C SER A 72 28.31 -14.34 -7.04
N ARG A 73 28.73 -13.11 -6.71
CA ARG A 73 27.84 -11.97 -6.46
C ARG A 73 26.84 -11.74 -7.60
N SER A 74 27.27 -11.90 -8.85
CA SER A 74 26.41 -11.75 -10.02
C SER A 74 25.32 -12.82 -10.08
N LYS A 75 25.64 -14.09 -9.78
CA LYS A 75 24.64 -15.18 -9.76
C LYS A 75 23.62 -14.96 -8.65
N ALA A 76 24.07 -14.55 -7.47
CA ALA A 76 23.21 -14.20 -6.34
C ALA A 76 22.26 -13.04 -6.68
N MET A 77 22.77 -12.01 -7.38
CA MET A 77 21.96 -10.85 -7.80
C MET A 77 20.92 -11.26 -8.84
N THR A 78 21.31 -12.03 -9.87
CA THR A 78 20.38 -12.55 -10.88
C THR A 78 19.28 -13.40 -10.25
N ALA A 79 19.62 -14.29 -9.32
CA ALA A 79 18.65 -15.11 -8.60
C ALA A 79 17.67 -14.24 -7.79
N THR A 80 18.18 -13.23 -7.08
CA THR A 80 17.37 -12.29 -6.30
C THR A 80 16.39 -11.51 -7.18
N VAL A 81 16.85 -10.98 -8.30
CA VAL A 81 16.01 -10.27 -9.28
C VAL A 81 14.94 -11.19 -9.85
N LEU A 82 15.30 -12.41 -10.25
CA LEU A 82 14.35 -13.38 -10.82
C LEU A 82 13.26 -13.77 -9.83
N VAL A 83 13.62 -14.08 -8.58
CA VAL A 83 12.65 -14.38 -7.52
C VAL A 83 11.75 -13.18 -7.24
N SER A 84 12.33 -11.97 -7.17
CA SER A 84 11.55 -10.73 -6.96
C SER A 84 10.52 -10.52 -8.07
N LEU A 85 10.92 -10.71 -9.33
CA LEU A 85 10.04 -10.58 -10.49
C LEU A 85 8.92 -11.62 -10.50
N VAL A 86 9.20 -12.87 -10.10
CA VAL A 86 8.18 -13.92 -10.00
C VAL A 86 7.16 -13.58 -8.91
N CYS A 87 7.61 -13.22 -7.70
CA CYS A 87 6.73 -12.82 -6.60
C CYS A 87 5.87 -11.61 -6.98
N TRP A 88 6.47 -10.60 -7.60
CA TRP A 88 5.76 -9.43 -8.09
C TRP A 88 4.71 -9.80 -9.17
N SER A 89 5.09 -10.64 -10.13
CA SER A 89 4.18 -11.09 -11.20
C SER A 89 2.97 -11.86 -10.64
N ILE A 90 3.17 -12.71 -9.64
CA ILE A 90 2.09 -13.44 -8.97
C ILE A 90 1.15 -12.46 -8.24
N ALA A 91 1.71 -11.46 -7.55
CA ALA A 91 0.90 -10.45 -6.86
C ALA A 91 0.03 -9.64 -7.85
N VAL A 92 0.62 -9.19 -8.97
CA VAL A 92 -0.11 -8.48 -10.04
C VAL A 92 -1.14 -9.40 -10.72
N ALA A 93 -0.81 -10.67 -10.96
CA ALA A 93 -1.75 -11.63 -11.53
C ALA A 93 -2.96 -11.85 -10.60
N LYS A 94 -2.73 -11.90 -9.28
CA LYS A 94 -3.82 -12.01 -8.29
C LYS A 94 -4.68 -10.75 -8.27
N GLU A 95 -4.07 -9.57 -8.25
CA GLU A 95 -4.79 -8.29 -8.32
C GLU A 95 -5.63 -8.19 -9.59
N ALA A 96 -5.10 -8.62 -10.74
CA ALA A 96 -5.82 -8.67 -12.00
C ALA A 96 -7.00 -9.67 -11.99
N ALA A 97 -6.84 -10.81 -11.33
CA ALA A 97 -7.89 -11.83 -11.21
C ALA A 97 -9.04 -11.36 -10.28
N ASP A 98 -8.71 -10.61 -9.23
CA ASP A 98 -9.69 -10.09 -8.26
C ASP A 98 -10.37 -8.80 -8.74
N TYR A 99 -9.76 -8.10 -9.71
CA TYR A 99 -10.24 -6.80 -10.17
C TYR A 99 -11.73 -6.76 -10.57
N PRO A 100 -12.30 -7.72 -11.31
CA PRO A 100 -13.73 -7.71 -11.64
C PRO A 100 -14.63 -7.66 -10.40
N GLU A 101 -14.35 -8.47 -9.38
CA GLU A 101 -15.15 -8.51 -8.15
C GLU A 101 -14.95 -7.24 -7.32
N ASP A 102 -13.71 -6.73 -7.23
CA ASP A 102 -13.40 -5.48 -6.54
C ASP A 102 -14.09 -4.28 -7.21
N PHE A 103 -14.14 -4.26 -8.54
CA PHE A 103 -14.85 -3.26 -9.32
C PHE A 103 -16.36 -3.30 -9.03
N VAL A 104 -16.97 -4.49 -9.07
CA VAL A 104 -18.39 -4.68 -8.80
C VAL A 104 -18.73 -4.24 -7.37
N ARG A 105 -17.92 -4.64 -6.39
CA ARG A 105 -18.06 -4.23 -4.99
C ARG A 105 -18.00 -2.71 -4.86
N ALA A 106 -16.98 -2.08 -5.45
CA ALA A 106 -16.82 -0.63 -5.40
C ALA A 106 -18.00 0.12 -6.06
N ALA A 107 -18.50 -0.37 -7.21
CA ALA A 107 -19.65 0.24 -7.90
C ALA A 107 -20.93 0.17 -7.05
N ILE A 108 -21.16 -0.96 -6.38
CA ILE A 108 -22.31 -1.18 -5.50
C ILE A 108 -22.16 -0.34 -4.22
N GLU A 109 -21.03 -0.39 -3.53
CA GLU A 109 -20.80 0.30 -2.25
C GLU A 109 -20.85 1.81 -2.39
N ASN A 110 -20.29 2.37 -3.46
CA ASN A 110 -20.27 3.82 -3.70
C ASN A 110 -21.61 4.40 -4.19
N LYS A 111 -22.70 3.60 -4.18
CA LYS A 111 -24.05 3.99 -4.63
C LYS A 111 -24.09 4.56 -6.05
N GLN A 112 -23.11 4.22 -6.88
CA GLN A 112 -23.05 4.62 -8.28
C GLN A 112 -24.14 3.93 -9.11
N VAL A 113 -24.61 2.78 -8.63
CA VAL A 113 -25.71 2.03 -9.24
C VAL A 113 -26.93 2.08 -8.32
N HIS A 114 -28.09 2.48 -8.85
CA HIS A 114 -29.35 2.40 -8.13
C HIS A 114 -29.64 0.95 -7.74
N LYS A 115 -30.01 0.69 -6.49
CA LYS A 115 -30.23 -0.66 -5.96
C LYS A 115 -31.73 -0.92 -5.77
N PRO A 116 -32.43 -1.57 -6.72
CA PRO A 116 -33.76 -2.08 -6.44
C PRO A 116 -33.66 -3.10 -5.30
N ARG A 117 -34.54 -3.00 -4.30
CA ARG A 117 -34.60 -3.99 -3.21
C ARG A 117 -34.79 -5.39 -3.80
N GLY A 118 -33.91 -6.32 -3.44
CA GLY A 118 -33.98 -7.72 -3.89
C GLY A 118 -33.30 -8.05 -5.23
N LYS A 119 -32.68 -7.09 -5.92
CA LYS A 119 -31.98 -7.32 -7.21
C LYS A 119 -30.46 -7.15 -7.17
N VAL A 120 -29.86 -7.16 -5.97
CA VAL A 120 -28.41 -6.90 -5.81
C VAL A 120 -27.56 -7.95 -6.52
N ASP A 121 -27.95 -9.22 -6.48
CA ASP A 121 -27.19 -10.30 -7.10
C ASP A 121 -27.27 -10.30 -8.63
N GLU A 122 -28.42 -9.90 -9.18
CA GLU A 122 -28.61 -9.70 -10.63
C GLU A 122 -27.70 -8.57 -11.14
N ILE A 123 -27.68 -7.44 -10.44
CA ILE A 123 -26.79 -6.30 -10.75
C ILE A 123 -25.31 -6.70 -10.61
N ARG A 124 -24.97 -7.49 -9.58
CA ARG A 124 -23.60 -8.00 -9.39
C ARG A 124 -23.15 -8.83 -10.59
N ALA A 125 -23.99 -9.76 -11.05
CA ALA A 125 -23.70 -10.61 -12.20
C ALA A 125 -23.60 -9.82 -13.51
N GLU A 126 -24.49 -8.83 -13.72
CA GLU A 126 -24.46 -7.93 -14.89
C GLU A 126 -23.17 -7.11 -14.92
N LEU A 127 -22.81 -6.47 -13.79
CA LEU A 127 -21.57 -5.69 -13.68
C LEU A 127 -20.32 -6.55 -13.86
N HIS A 128 -20.32 -7.77 -13.33
CA HIS A 128 -19.19 -8.71 -13.49
C HIS A 128 -19.02 -9.12 -14.96
N THR A 129 -20.12 -9.41 -15.65
CA THR A 129 -20.11 -9.73 -17.08
C THR A 129 -19.65 -8.53 -17.90
N PHE A 130 -20.19 -7.34 -17.61
CA PHE A 130 -19.80 -6.09 -18.25
C PHE A 130 -18.30 -5.84 -18.12
N ILE A 131 -17.75 -5.85 -16.91
CA ILE A 131 -16.33 -5.51 -16.73
C ILE A 131 -15.42 -6.55 -17.38
N THR A 132 -15.81 -7.82 -17.36
CA THR A 132 -15.05 -8.89 -18.04
C THR A 132 -15.00 -8.66 -19.54
N GLU A 133 -16.12 -8.27 -20.16
CA GLU A 133 -16.19 -8.02 -21.59
C GLU A 133 -15.48 -6.70 -21.96
N TYR A 134 -15.72 -5.64 -21.18
CA TYR A 134 -15.05 -4.35 -21.32
C TYR A 134 -13.52 -4.51 -21.30
N MET A 135 -12.98 -5.32 -20.37
CA MET A 135 -11.54 -5.59 -20.29
C MET A 135 -10.99 -6.31 -21.51
N LYS A 136 -11.79 -7.15 -22.19
CA LYS A 136 -11.37 -7.82 -23.43
C LYS A 136 -11.40 -6.88 -24.63
N THR A 137 -12.41 -6.01 -24.70
CA THR A 137 -12.63 -5.10 -25.84
C THR A 137 -11.69 -3.91 -25.80
N GLU A 138 -11.63 -3.18 -24.68
CA GLU A 138 -10.86 -1.94 -24.56
C GLU A 138 -9.38 -2.20 -24.24
N TYR A 139 -9.08 -3.34 -23.60
CA TYR A 139 -7.73 -3.69 -23.16
C TYR A 139 -7.28 -5.10 -23.61
N PRO A 140 -7.26 -5.41 -24.92
CA PRO A 140 -6.91 -6.74 -25.41
C PRO A 140 -5.47 -7.12 -25.04
N PRO A 141 -5.21 -8.41 -24.68
CA PRO A 141 -6.10 -9.57 -24.73
C PRO A 141 -7.03 -9.76 -23.50
N GLY A 142 -7.19 -8.74 -22.64
CA GLY A 142 -7.82 -8.87 -21.33
C GLY A 142 -6.91 -9.55 -20.30
N GLY A 143 -7.51 -10.09 -19.24
CA GLY A 143 -6.78 -10.76 -18.15
C GLY A 143 -5.72 -9.86 -17.50
N MET A 144 -4.57 -10.43 -17.15
CA MET A 144 -3.48 -9.70 -16.48
C MET A 144 -2.88 -8.59 -17.35
N ILE A 145 -2.68 -8.82 -18.66
CA ILE A 145 -2.09 -7.83 -19.57
C ILE A 145 -3.07 -6.67 -19.77
N GLY A 146 -4.36 -6.97 -19.96
CA GLY A 146 -5.40 -5.97 -20.07
C GLY A 146 -5.53 -5.14 -18.80
N TYR A 147 -5.50 -5.80 -17.64
CA TYR A 147 -5.47 -5.13 -16.33
C TYR A 147 -4.29 -4.17 -16.24
N PHE A 148 -3.07 -4.64 -16.52
CA PHE A 148 -1.87 -3.80 -16.48
C PHE A 148 -1.99 -2.56 -17.37
N LYS A 149 -2.47 -2.71 -18.60
CA LYS A 149 -2.71 -1.58 -19.52
C LYS A 149 -3.71 -0.59 -18.93
N MET A 150 -4.82 -1.09 -18.39
CA MET A 150 -5.86 -0.27 -17.79
C MET A 150 -5.38 0.53 -16.57
N VAL A 151 -4.65 -0.09 -15.63
CA VAL A 151 -4.11 0.67 -14.48
C VAL A 151 -3.01 1.64 -14.90
N ALA A 152 -2.22 1.30 -15.92
CA ALA A 152 -1.17 2.18 -16.43
C ALA A 152 -1.72 3.43 -17.13
N THR A 153 -2.85 3.32 -17.84
CA THR A 153 -3.51 4.48 -18.50
C THR A 153 -4.44 5.25 -17.57
N GLY A 154 -5.01 4.59 -16.55
CA GLY A 154 -6.03 5.14 -15.67
C GLY A 154 -7.29 5.57 -16.40
N GLY A 155 -7.66 4.85 -17.46
CA GLY A 155 -8.90 5.11 -18.19
C GLY A 155 -10.11 5.02 -17.27
N ALA A 156 -11.01 5.99 -17.36
CA ALA A 156 -12.31 5.90 -16.70
C ALA A 156 -13.16 4.83 -17.38
N VAL A 157 -13.89 4.04 -16.60
CA VAL A 157 -14.77 3.00 -17.13
C VAL A 157 -16.18 3.59 -17.24
N GLU A 158 -16.70 3.72 -18.45
CA GLU A 158 -18.08 4.14 -18.69
C GLU A 158 -19.00 2.93 -18.61
N LEU A 159 -19.79 2.84 -17.53
CA LEU A 159 -20.82 1.82 -17.39
C LEU A 159 -22.05 2.20 -18.20
N LYS A 160 -22.35 1.39 -19.21
CA LYS A 160 -23.63 1.41 -19.94
C LYS A 160 -24.47 0.23 -19.48
N ILE A 161 -25.18 0.42 -18.37
CA ILE A 161 -26.11 -0.58 -17.83
C ILE A 161 -27.47 -0.36 -18.50
N SER A 162 -28.03 -1.39 -19.12
CA SER A 162 -29.31 -1.28 -19.85
C SER A 162 -30.47 -0.83 -18.96
N SER A 163 -30.37 -1.08 -17.65
CA SER A 163 -31.36 -0.68 -16.65
C SER A 163 -31.28 0.79 -16.23
N GLN A 164 -30.28 1.55 -16.71
CA GLN A 164 -30.09 2.96 -16.35
C GLN A 164 -30.18 3.88 -17.58
N LEU A 165 -30.87 5.01 -17.41
CA LEU A 165 -31.09 5.98 -18.48
C LEU A 165 -29.82 6.76 -18.84
N ASN A 166 -28.91 6.95 -17.87
CA ASN A 166 -27.70 7.74 -18.02
C ASN A 166 -26.47 6.85 -17.80
N PRO A 167 -25.40 6.98 -18.61
CA PRO A 167 -24.15 6.26 -18.40
C PRO A 167 -23.51 6.71 -17.08
N VAL A 168 -22.95 5.76 -16.35
CA VAL A 168 -22.25 6.03 -15.08
C VAL A 168 -20.76 5.89 -15.30
N THR A 169 -20.03 6.99 -15.16
CA THR A 169 -18.56 6.96 -15.26
C THR A 169 -17.95 6.59 -13.92
N ILE A 170 -17.32 5.42 -13.84
CA ILE A 170 -16.54 5.01 -12.68
C ILE A 170 -15.11 5.51 -12.85
N LYS A 171 -14.71 6.44 -11.97
CA LYS A 171 -13.32 6.88 -11.89
C LYS A 171 -12.45 5.75 -11.34
N PRO A 172 -11.21 5.58 -11.85
CA PRO A 172 -10.29 4.58 -11.30
C PRO A 172 -10.07 4.83 -9.81
N ARG A 173 -10.01 3.75 -9.04
CA ARG A 173 -9.83 3.79 -7.57
C ARG A 173 -8.53 4.47 -7.17
N VAL A 174 -7.48 4.31 -7.99
CA VAL A 174 -6.13 4.80 -7.74
C VAL A 174 -5.65 5.55 -8.98
N SER A 175 -5.03 6.70 -8.78
CA SER A 175 -4.38 7.44 -9.87
C SER A 175 -3.23 6.61 -10.48
N PRO A 176 -3.04 6.60 -11.81
CA PRO A 176 -1.98 5.82 -12.45
C PRO A 176 -0.60 6.04 -11.83
N TRP A 177 -0.27 7.29 -11.49
CA TRP A 177 1.02 7.64 -10.89
C TRP A 177 1.22 7.01 -9.50
N VAL A 178 0.17 6.98 -8.68
CA VAL A 178 0.21 6.34 -7.36
C VAL A 178 0.39 4.83 -7.51
N TRP A 179 -0.26 4.22 -8.51
CA TRP A 179 -0.08 2.80 -8.81
C TRP A 179 1.36 2.50 -9.25
N TRP A 180 1.95 3.32 -10.13
CA TRP A 180 3.35 3.18 -10.56
C TRP A 180 4.34 3.31 -9.41
N ILE A 181 4.16 4.31 -8.53
CA ILE A 181 5.00 4.46 -7.33
C ILE A 181 4.89 3.21 -6.45
N ARG A 182 3.67 2.71 -6.20
CA ARG A 182 3.44 1.50 -5.39
C ARG A 182 4.17 0.29 -6.00
N VAL A 183 4.05 0.11 -7.32
CA VAL A 183 4.72 -0.97 -8.04
C VAL A 183 6.23 -0.85 -7.93
N LEU A 184 6.80 0.33 -8.22
CA LEU A 184 8.25 0.54 -8.15
C LEU A 184 8.79 0.34 -6.72
N ALA A 185 8.11 0.91 -5.72
CA ALA A 185 8.49 0.78 -4.31
C ALA A 185 8.46 -0.68 -3.86
N SER A 186 7.41 -1.44 -4.21
CA SER A 186 7.31 -2.86 -3.87
C SER A 186 8.43 -3.69 -4.49
N VAL A 187 8.76 -3.48 -5.77
CA VAL A 187 9.86 -4.21 -6.43
C VAL A 187 11.20 -3.89 -5.76
N VAL A 188 11.49 -2.60 -5.49
CA VAL A 188 12.73 -2.17 -4.83
C VAL A 188 12.85 -2.77 -3.43
N LEU A 189 11.80 -2.66 -2.62
CA LEU A 189 11.81 -3.16 -1.25
C LEU A 189 11.94 -4.70 -1.19
N LEU A 190 11.26 -5.41 -2.10
CA LEU A 190 11.40 -6.86 -2.19
C LEU A 190 12.84 -7.25 -2.54
N ASN A 191 13.42 -6.55 -3.52
CA ASN A 191 14.77 -6.82 -3.97
C ASN A 191 15.80 -6.56 -2.87
N VAL A 192 15.70 -5.41 -2.18
CA VAL A 192 16.56 -5.07 -1.03
C VAL A 192 16.39 -6.08 0.11
N SER A 193 15.16 -6.48 0.42
CA SER A 193 14.88 -7.44 1.48
C SER A 193 15.52 -8.80 1.20
N ILE A 194 15.33 -9.35 -0.01
CA ILE A 194 15.93 -10.65 -0.40
C ILE A 194 17.45 -10.52 -0.49
N TRP A 195 17.95 -9.44 -1.11
CA TRP A 195 19.39 -9.20 -1.27
C TRP A 195 20.11 -9.09 0.08
N SER A 196 19.50 -8.46 1.08
CA SER A 196 20.10 -8.33 2.42
C SER A 196 20.50 -9.68 3.01
N GLN A 197 19.67 -10.71 2.82
CA GLN A 197 19.90 -12.07 3.30
C GLN A 197 20.87 -12.84 2.38
N VAL A 198 20.65 -12.77 1.07
CA VAL A 198 21.44 -13.53 0.07
C VAL A 198 22.87 -13.00 -0.03
N SER A 199 23.11 -11.71 0.21
CA SER A 199 24.44 -11.11 0.14
C SER A 199 25.45 -11.76 1.11
N LEU A 200 24.98 -12.33 2.22
CA LEU A 200 25.81 -13.07 3.18
C LEU A 200 26.45 -14.33 2.56
N LEU A 201 25.80 -14.96 1.56
CA LEU A 201 26.33 -16.11 0.84
C LEU A 201 27.55 -15.77 -0.03
N THR A 202 27.68 -14.50 -0.43
CA THR A 202 28.75 -14.04 -1.31
C THR A 202 30.06 -13.77 -0.55
N LYS A 203 30.02 -13.70 0.79
CA LYS A 203 31.19 -13.48 1.63
C LYS A 203 31.93 -14.80 1.91
N PRO A 204 33.28 -14.82 1.84
CA PRO A 204 34.09 -16.00 2.17
C PRO A 204 33.85 -16.45 3.63
N PRO A 205 33.91 -17.75 3.95
CA PRO A 205 33.61 -18.28 5.28
C PRO A 205 34.41 -17.61 6.40
N LYS A 206 35.70 -17.32 6.16
CA LYS A 206 36.57 -16.63 7.15
C LYS A 206 36.06 -15.23 7.53
N ALA A 207 35.41 -14.51 6.62
CA ALA A 207 34.84 -13.20 6.91
C ALA A 207 33.48 -13.26 7.63
N ARG A 208 32.82 -14.43 7.69
CA ARG A 208 31.53 -14.58 8.40
C ARG A 208 31.68 -14.69 9.92
N PHE A 209 32.83 -15.19 10.39
CA PHE A 209 33.08 -15.42 11.82
C PHE A 209 33.97 -14.36 12.46
N ALA A 210 34.77 -13.62 11.68
CA ALA A 210 35.65 -12.57 12.20
C ALA A 210 34.89 -11.48 12.96
N GLY A 211 33.70 -11.06 12.49
CA GLY A 211 32.90 -10.04 13.17
C GLY A 211 32.04 -10.53 14.34
N ARG A 212 32.20 -11.78 14.81
CA ARG A 212 31.51 -12.28 16.02
C ARG A 212 32.47 -12.41 17.21
N VAL A 213 33.78 -12.42 16.97
CA VAL A 213 34.78 -12.65 18.02
C VAL A 213 35.30 -11.34 18.60
N GLU A 214 35.35 -10.25 17.83
CA GLU A 214 35.81 -8.93 18.33
C GLU A 214 34.85 -8.26 19.35
N ASP A 215 33.60 -8.71 19.49
CA ASP A 215 32.64 -8.12 20.44
C ASP A 215 32.66 -8.77 21.84
N VAL A 216 33.52 -9.78 22.09
CA VAL A 216 33.52 -10.54 23.36
C VAL A 216 34.76 -10.28 24.22
N ASP A 217 35.86 -9.80 23.64
CA ASP A 217 37.14 -9.74 24.34
C ASP A 217 37.44 -8.38 25.03
N ASP A 218 36.56 -7.37 24.93
CA ASP A 218 36.78 -6.03 25.49
C ASP A 218 36.03 -5.75 26.83
N GLU A 219 35.27 -6.71 27.39
CA GLU A 219 34.53 -6.50 28.67
C GLU A 219 35.20 -7.12 29.92
N GLU A 220 36.36 -7.80 29.82
CA GLU A 220 36.94 -8.54 30.96
C GLU A 220 38.17 -7.91 31.64
N GLU A 221 38.44 -6.61 31.47
CA GLU A 221 39.60 -5.95 32.11
C GLU A 221 39.22 -4.64 32.85
N SER A 222 38.42 -4.70 33.93
CA SER A 222 38.33 -3.54 34.84
C SER A 222 38.03 -3.79 36.34
N ASP A 223 37.98 -5.02 36.85
CA ASP A 223 37.52 -5.28 38.23
C ASP A 223 38.50 -6.02 39.17
N THR A 224 39.82 -5.89 38.98
CA THR A 224 40.80 -6.40 39.97
C THR A 224 41.90 -5.41 40.34
N GLU A 225 41.53 -4.18 40.71
CA GLU A 225 42.44 -3.31 41.45
C GLU A 225 41.68 -2.50 42.52
N ASN A 226 41.30 -3.16 43.62
CA ASN A 226 41.07 -2.52 44.92
C ASN A 226 40.79 -3.58 46.00
N GLY A 227 41.85 -4.06 46.66
CA GLY A 227 41.71 -5.01 47.75
C GLY A 227 43.01 -5.29 48.50
N ALA A 228 43.42 -4.30 49.30
CA ALA A 228 44.19 -4.39 50.56
C ALA A 228 45.56 -5.10 50.57
#